data_AF-A0A837HKV5-F1
#
_entry.id   AF-A0A837HKV5-F1
#
_cell.length_a   1.000
_cell.length_b   1.000
_cell.length_c   1.000
_cell.angle_alpha   90.00
_cell.angle_beta   90.00
_cell.angle_gamma   90.00
#
_symmetry.space_group_name_H-M   'P 1'
#
loop_
_entity.id
_entity.type
_entity.pdbx_description
1 polymer ?
#
loop_
_entity_poly.entity_id
_entity_poly.type
_entity_poly.pdbx_seq_one_letter_code
_entity_poly.pdbx_strand_id
1 'polypeptide(L)'
;MNKKTNKKINKKVTGKPKRKANVLTLGNINPDRSRILMLIISIIFVTTVMTMSQAVEKNIKKVAEQPVQIKAATPLDLEIKQMVAGYPIEKMVPYILQQDPKTAAFLVAIAKKESAWGKRHPVLAGQDCYNYWGFRLKAERMGSGGHTCFDSPEQAVSVIAQRIDELVAEEKVDTPKEMVIWKCGYGCQDATKTVAENKWISDVDLYYSKLERYL
;
A
#
# COMPACT_ATOMS: atom_id res chain seq x y z
N MET A 1 10.82 56.83 -47.10
CA MET A 1 10.05 57.36 -45.96
C MET A 1 8.96 56.37 -45.55
N ASN A 2 8.65 56.33 -44.25
CA ASN A 2 7.57 55.62 -43.54
C ASN A 2 7.69 54.09 -43.40
N LYS A 3 8.32 53.62 -42.30
CA LYS A 3 7.83 53.44 -40.91
C LYS A 3 6.85 52.28 -40.74
N LYS A 4 7.43 51.17 -40.26
CA LYS A 4 6.80 50.06 -39.56
C LYS A 4 5.99 50.56 -38.36
N THR A 5 4.76 50.08 -38.19
CA THR A 5 4.11 49.95 -36.88
C THR A 5 3.20 48.73 -36.89
N ASN A 6 3.73 47.61 -36.41
CA ASN A 6 3.00 46.37 -36.14
C ASN A 6 2.48 46.45 -34.69
N LYS A 7 1.19 46.73 -34.50
CA LYS A 7 0.57 46.87 -33.18
C LYS A 7 0.18 45.49 -32.64
N LYS A 8 1.05 44.89 -31.82
CA LYS A 8 0.75 43.69 -31.03
C LYS A 8 -0.38 44.01 -30.02
N ILE A 9 -1.55 43.42 -30.22
CA ILE A 9 -2.65 43.44 -29.25
C ILE A 9 -2.39 42.34 -28.22
N ASN A 10 -1.91 42.75 -27.05
CA ASN A 10 -1.74 41.91 -25.87
C ASN A 10 -3.12 41.56 -25.29
N LYS A 11 -3.54 40.29 -25.38
CA LYS A 11 -4.67 39.75 -24.61
C LYS A 11 -4.25 39.65 -23.14
N LYS A 12 -4.73 40.59 -22.34
CA LYS A 12 -4.57 40.65 -20.89
C LYS A 12 -5.43 39.53 -20.26
N VAL A 13 -4.80 38.42 -19.88
CA VAL A 13 -5.43 37.38 -19.07
C VAL A 13 -5.74 37.97 -17.70
N THR A 14 -7.01 38.10 -17.39
CA THR A 14 -7.53 38.60 -16.11
C THR A 14 -7.17 37.62 -15.00
N GLY A 15 -6.44 38.10 -13.99
CA GLY A 15 -6.02 37.31 -12.85
C GLY A 15 -7.22 36.80 -12.04
N LYS A 16 -7.18 35.51 -11.67
CA LYS A 16 -8.07 34.91 -10.67
C LYS A 16 -7.95 35.69 -9.35
N PRO A 17 -9.06 35.91 -8.61
CA PRO A 17 -9.00 36.60 -7.33
C PRO A 17 -8.26 35.72 -6.31
N LYS A 18 -7.17 36.24 -5.74
CA LYS A 18 -6.48 35.62 -4.60
C LYS A 18 -7.47 35.57 -3.42
N ARG A 19 -7.84 34.37 -2.97
CA ARG A 19 -8.50 34.19 -1.66
C ARG A 19 -7.57 34.78 -0.60
N LYS A 20 -8.00 35.84 0.07
CA LYS A 20 -7.28 36.37 1.24
C LYS A 20 -7.32 35.26 2.29
N ALA A 21 -6.15 34.76 2.69
CA ALA A 21 -6.05 34.01 3.91
C ALA A 21 -6.54 34.94 5.03
N ASN A 22 -7.57 34.52 5.76
CA ASN A 22 -7.93 35.15 7.02
C ASN A 22 -6.81 34.85 8.00
N VAL A 23 -5.72 35.62 7.90
CA VAL A 23 -4.73 35.71 8.96
C VAL A 23 -5.51 36.24 10.16
N LEU A 24 -5.55 35.47 11.24
CA LEU A 24 -6.07 35.91 12.53
C LEU A 24 -5.40 37.24 12.87
N THR A 25 -6.12 38.35 12.66
CA THR A 25 -5.67 39.66 13.11
C THR A 25 -5.88 39.66 14.62
N LEU A 26 -4.80 39.42 15.36
CA LEU A 26 -4.75 39.79 16.76
C LEU A 26 -5.06 41.29 16.80
N GLY A 27 -6.21 41.64 17.40
CA GLY A 27 -6.61 43.04 17.58
C GLY A 27 -5.56 43.82 18.37
N ASN A 28 -5.86 45.07 18.71
CA ASN A 28 -4.93 45.96 19.41
C ASN A 28 -4.67 45.48 20.86
N ILE A 29 -3.88 44.41 21.01
CA ILE A 29 -3.49 43.82 22.28
C ILE A 29 -2.32 44.63 22.81
N ASN A 30 -2.48 45.17 24.01
CA ASN A 30 -1.41 45.89 24.70
C ASN A 30 -0.13 45.02 24.74
N PRO A 31 1.05 45.57 24.38
CA PRO A 31 2.31 44.82 24.28
C PRO A 31 2.65 44.01 25.54
N ASP A 32 2.28 44.48 26.73
CA ASP A 32 2.53 43.76 27.98
C ASP A 32 1.62 42.53 28.14
N ARG A 33 0.37 42.60 27.66
CA ARG A 33 -0.56 41.47 27.67
C ARG A 33 -0.23 40.43 26.59
N SER A 34 0.35 40.87 25.47
CA SER A 34 0.84 39.99 24.40
C SER A 34 1.99 39.10 24.88
N ARG A 35 2.93 39.66 25.65
CA ARG A 35 4.04 38.90 26.26
C ARG A 35 3.54 37.82 27.22
N ILE A 36 2.59 38.17 28.08
CA ILE A 36 1.98 37.22 29.03
C ILE A 36 1.22 36.10 28.27
N LEU A 37 0.46 36.45 27.24
CA LEU A 37 -0.27 35.47 26.42
C LEU A 37 0.69 34.50 25.71
N MET A 38 1.79 35.01 25.15
CA MET A 38 2.80 34.19 24.49
C MET A 38 3.49 33.21 25.46
N LEU A 39 3.75 33.64 26.69
CA LEU A 39 4.30 32.75 27.73
C LEU A 39 3.32 31.63 28.08
N ILE A 40 2.02 31.95 28.25
CA ILE A 40 1.00 30.95 28.56
C ILE A 40 0.86 29.94 27.41
N ILE A 41 0.81 30.41 26.15
CA ILE A 41 0.73 29.54 24.97
C ILE A 41 1.97 28.66 24.85
N SER A 42 3.17 29.21 25.11
CA SER A 42 4.42 28.45 25.11
C SER A 42 4.41 27.33 26.16
N ILE A 43 3.93 27.61 27.38
CA ILE A 43 3.82 26.61 28.44
C ILE A 43 2.81 25.51 28.06
N ILE A 44 1.66 25.87 27.48
CA ILE A 44 0.66 24.89 27.00
C ILE A 44 1.26 24.02 25.88
N PHE A 45 2.00 24.62 24.95
CA PHE A 45 2.65 23.88 23.87
C PHE A 45 3.71 22.90 24.39
N VAL A 46 4.57 23.34 25.33
CA VAL A 46 5.59 22.46 25.92
C VAL A 46 4.94 21.30 26.69
N THR A 47 3.90 21.57 27.49
CA THR A 47 3.22 20.52 28.26
C THR A 47 2.48 19.51 27.38
N THR A 48 1.85 19.98 26.30
CA THR A 48 1.19 19.09 25.31
C THR A 48 2.19 18.22 24.55
N VAL A 49 3.32 18.79 24.10
CA VAL A 49 4.38 18.01 23.43
C VAL A 49 5.00 16.97 24.38
N MET A 50 5.24 17.33 25.65
CA MET A 50 5.84 16.42 26.63
C MET A 50 4.92 15.25 26.98
N THR A 51 3.62 15.49 27.15
CA THR A 51 2.62 14.43 27.41
C THR A 51 2.42 13.52 26.19
N MET A 52 2.42 14.08 24.98
CA MET A 52 2.36 13.31 23.73
C MET A 52 3.61 12.44 23.53
N SER A 53 4.81 12.95 23.86
CA SER A 53 6.06 12.19 23.78
C SER A 53 6.06 10.97 24.71
N GLN A 54 5.57 11.14 25.95
CA GLN A 54 5.43 10.03 26.89
C GLN A 54 4.41 8.97 26.43
N ALA A 55 3.33 9.39 25.75
CA ALA A 55 2.36 8.47 25.18
C ALA A 55 2.94 7.65 24.03
N VAL A 56 3.77 8.27 23.17
CA VAL A 56 4.46 7.58 22.06
C VAL A 56 5.45 6.54 22.60
N GLU A 57 6.29 6.89 23.58
CA GLU A 57 7.24 5.95 24.18
C GLU A 57 6.55 4.74 24.84
N LYS A 58 5.44 4.96 25.56
CA LYS A 58 4.66 3.87 26.17
C LYS A 58 4.06 2.93 25.12
N ASN A 59 3.57 3.47 24.00
CA ASN A 59 3.05 2.64 22.91
C ASN A 59 4.17 1.85 22.21
N ILE A 60 5.34 2.46 21.98
CA ILE A 60 6.51 1.77 21.40
C ILE A 60 6.97 0.61 22.29
N LYS A 61 7.12 0.84 23.60
CA LYS A 61 7.49 -0.24 24.55
C LYS A 61 6.45 -1.35 24.61
N LYS A 62 5.16 -1.00 24.62
CA LYS A 62 4.06 -1.99 24.60
C LYS A 62 4.09 -2.86 23.34
N VAL A 63 4.55 -2.34 22.21
CA VAL A 63 4.71 -3.11 20.96
C VAL A 63 5.98 -3.96 21.00
N ALA A 64 7.08 -3.46 21.56
CA ALA A 64 8.35 -4.16 21.63
C ALA A 64 8.39 -5.31 22.66
N GLU A 65 7.57 -5.22 23.72
CA GLU A 65 7.56 -6.19 24.82
C GLU A 65 6.43 -7.24 24.73
N GLN A 66 5.60 -7.23 23.67
CA GLN A 66 4.65 -8.33 23.51
C GLN A 66 5.42 -9.62 23.22
N PRO A 67 5.26 -10.67 24.04
CA PRO A 67 5.82 -11.96 23.70
C PRO A 67 5.21 -12.37 22.36
N VAL A 68 6.06 -12.67 21.37
CA VAL A 68 5.64 -13.27 20.10
C VAL A 68 4.86 -14.52 20.46
N GLN A 69 3.53 -14.44 20.43
CA GLN A 69 2.68 -15.60 20.63
C GLN A 69 2.97 -16.53 19.46
N ILE A 70 3.75 -17.59 19.69
CA ILE A 70 3.97 -18.62 18.68
C ILE A 70 2.63 -19.34 18.52
N LYS A 71 1.82 -18.83 17.59
CA LYS A 71 0.59 -19.48 17.14
C LYS A 71 0.96 -20.88 16.69
N ALA A 72 0.29 -21.89 17.26
CA ALA A 72 0.44 -23.26 16.80
C ALA A 72 0.12 -23.32 15.30
N ALA A 73 0.97 -24.01 14.53
CA ALA A 73 0.81 -24.09 13.08
C ALA A 73 -0.53 -24.73 12.72
N THR A 74 -1.34 -24.02 11.93
CA THR A 74 -2.61 -24.52 11.42
C THR A 74 -2.38 -25.50 10.25
N PRO A 75 -3.37 -26.35 9.88
CA PRO A 75 -3.29 -27.14 8.65
C PRO A 75 -3.02 -26.30 7.40
N LEU A 76 -3.62 -25.10 7.32
CA LEU A 76 -3.35 -24.13 6.24
C LEU A 76 -1.88 -23.70 6.26
N ASP A 77 -1.31 -23.40 7.42
CA ASP A 77 0.09 -22.97 7.54
C ASP A 77 1.06 -24.04 7.02
N LEU A 78 0.76 -25.31 7.33
CA LEU A 78 1.54 -26.46 6.88
C LEU A 78 1.41 -26.64 5.37
N GLU A 79 0.21 -26.55 4.81
CA GLU A 79 -0.02 -26.66 3.37
C GLU A 79 0.68 -25.53 2.60
N ILE A 80 0.58 -24.28 3.08
CA ILE A 80 1.28 -23.14 2.47
C ILE A 80 2.80 -23.39 2.48
N LYS A 81 3.37 -23.77 3.63
CA LYS A 81 4.80 -24.09 3.75
C LYS A 81 5.23 -25.17 2.77
N GLN A 82 4.47 -26.26 2.66
CA GLN A 82 4.76 -27.36 1.74
C GLN A 82 4.66 -26.94 0.27
N MET A 83 3.61 -26.19 -0.08
CA MET A 83 3.33 -25.77 -1.45
C MET A 83 4.44 -24.87 -2.04
N VAL A 84 5.02 -24.01 -1.20
CA VAL A 84 6.02 -23.03 -1.64
C VAL A 84 7.47 -23.41 -1.31
N ALA A 85 7.69 -24.57 -0.70
CA ALA A 85 9.03 -25.03 -0.33
C ALA A 85 9.97 -25.07 -1.56
N GLY A 86 11.16 -24.49 -1.42
CA GLY A 86 12.16 -24.40 -2.48
C GLY A 86 11.90 -23.32 -3.54
N TYR A 87 10.90 -22.47 -3.34
CA TYR A 87 10.62 -21.31 -4.21
C TYR A 87 11.03 -19.99 -3.53
N PRO A 88 11.36 -18.93 -4.30
CA PRO A 88 11.73 -17.63 -3.72
C PRO A 88 10.69 -17.03 -2.75
N ILE A 89 9.40 -17.32 -2.92
CA ILE A 89 8.33 -16.90 -1.98
C ILE A 89 8.43 -17.56 -0.60
N GLU A 90 9.20 -18.64 -0.42
CA GLU A 90 9.38 -19.27 0.89
C GLU A 90 9.90 -18.27 1.94
N LYS A 91 10.75 -17.33 1.53
CA LYS A 91 11.26 -16.24 2.39
C LYS A 91 10.17 -15.29 2.91
N MET A 92 8.99 -15.31 2.28
CA MET A 92 7.85 -14.47 2.64
C MET A 92 6.84 -15.19 3.53
N VAL A 93 6.96 -16.52 3.68
CA VAL A 93 6.00 -17.34 4.45
C VAL A 93 5.78 -16.83 5.87
N PRO A 94 6.79 -16.42 6.65
CA PRO A 94 6.56 -15.90 8.00
C PRO A 94 5.60 -14.70 8.05
N TYR A 95 5.56 -13.89 7.00
CA TYR A 95 4.69 -12.72 6.89
C TYR A 95 3.33 -13.07 6.28
N ILE A 96 3.29 -14.01 5.33
CA ILE A 96 2.05 -14.52 4.72
C ILE A 96 1.16 -15.17 5.79
N LEU A 97 1.75 -15.96 6.70
CA LEU A 97 1.01 -16.69 7.73
C LEU A 97 0.46 -15.80 8.86
N GLN A 98 0.85 -14.52 8.89
CA GLN A 98 0.29 -13.54 9.81
C GLN A 98 -0.98 -12.88 9.27
N GLN A 99 -1.27 -13.04 7.98
CA GLN A 99 -2.44 -12.44 7.34
C GLN A 99 -3.71 -13.25 7.64
N ASP A 100 -4.87 -12.68 7.32
CA ASP A 100 -6.13 -13.42 7.32
C ASP A 100 -5.99 -14.71 6.48
N PRO A 101 -6.52 -15.86 6.93
CA PRO A 101 -6.42 -17.13 6.20
C PRO A 101 -6.81 -17.05 4.73
N LYS A 102 -7.87 -16.29 4.40
CA LYS A 102 -8.33 -16.13 3.00
C LYS A 102 -7.36 -15.28 2.19
N THR A 103 -6.84 -14.19 2.79
CA THR A 103 -5.80 -13.36 2.17
C THR A 103 -4.50 -14.13 1.95
N ALA A 104 -4.08 -14.94 2.93
CA ALA A 104 -2.93 -15.83 2.79
C ALA A 104 -3.10 -16.81 1.61
N ALA A 105 -4.30 -17.37 1.45
CA ALA A 105 -4.61 -18.24 0.31
C ALA A 105 -4.50 -17.51 -1.03
N PHE A 106 -5.05 -16.29 -1.15
CA PHE A 106 -4.91 -15.47 -2.36
C PHE A 106 -3.47 -15.05 -2.63
N LEU A 107 -2.71 -14.67 -1.61
CA LEU A 107 -1.29 -14.33 -1.74
C LEU A 107 -0.51 -15.47 -2.41
N VAL A 108 -0.70 -16.70 -1.95
CA VAL A 108 0.00 -17.87 -2.51
C VAL A 108 -0.51 -18.21 -3.92
N ALA A 109 -1.82 -18.17 -4.15
CA ALA A 109 -2.42 -18.52 -5.43
C ALA A 109 -2.07 -17.52 -6.55
N ILE A 110 -2.17 -16.22 -6.28
CA ILE A 110 -1.82 -15.17 -7.24
C ILE A 110 -0.31 -15.20 -7.52
N ALA A 111 0.54 -15.38 -6.50
CA ALA A 111 1.97 -15.47 -6.72
C ALA A 111 2.37 -16.67 -7.61
N LYS A 112 1.65 -17.79 -7.50
CA LYS A 112 1.85 -18.92 -8.41
C LYS A 112 1.58 -18.51 -9.85
N LYS A 113 0.47 -17.81 -10.07
CA LYS A 113 0.05 -17.39 -11.40
C LYS A 113 1.02 -16.40 -12.02
N GLU A 114 1.38 -15.36 -11.29
CA GLU A 114 2.12 -14.21 -11.81
C GLU A 114 3.60 -14.54 -12.01
N SER A 115 4.22 -15.17 -11.02
CA SER A 115 5.68 -15.34 -10.98
C SER A 115 6.15 -16.79 -10.86
N ALA A 116 5.23 -17.77 -10.85
CA ALA A 116 5.53 -19.13 -10.44
C ALA A 116 6.23 -19.17 -9.07
N TRP A 117 5.63 -18.48 -8.09
CA TRP A 117 6.15 -18.33 -6.73
C TRP A 117 7.54 -17.66 -6.67
N GLY A 118 7.76 -16.68 -7.55
CA GLY A 118 9.00 -15.92 -7.62
C GLY A 118 10.08 -16.51 -8.52
N LYS A 119 9.86 -17.65 -9.22
CA LYS A 119 10.81 -18.12 -10.25
C LYS A 119 10.99 -17.11 -11.40
N ARG A 120 9.93 -16.34 -11.70
CA ARG A 120 9.93 -15.24 -12.66
C ARG A 120 9.60 -13.95 -11.90
N HIS A 121 10.61 -13.21 -11.49
CA HIS A 121 10.45 -11.98 -10.71
C HIS A 121 11.11 -10.79 -11.40
N PRO A 122 10.61 -9.56 -11.16
CA PRO A 122 11.29 -8.38 -11.63
C PRO A 122 12.59 -8.18 -10.88
N VAL A 123 13.59 -7.62 -11.57
CA VAL A 123 14.89 -7.28 -10.96
C VAL A 123 15.17 -5.79 -11.08
N LEU A 124 15.95 -5.27 -10.13
CA LEU A 124 16.51 -3.92 -10.16
C LEU A 124 18.01 -4.04 -9.87
N ALA A 125 18.85 -3.61 -10.82
CA ALA A 125 20.30 -3.77 -10.74
C ALA A 125 20.73 -5.23 -10.45
N GLY A 126 20.03 -6.21 -11.02
CA GLY A 126 20.29 -7.64 -10.84
C GLY A 126 19.80 -8.22 -9.50
N GLN A 127 19.19 -7.41 -8.64
CA GLN A 127 18.63 -7.84 -7.36
C GLN A 127 17.14 -8.13 -7.48
N ASP A 128 16.66 -9.10 -6.70
CA ASP A 128 15.26 -9.44 -6.58
C ASP A 128 14.47 -8.28 -5.97
N CYS A 129 13.35 -7.92 -6.60
CA CYS A 129 12.45 -6.86 -6.17
C CYS A 129 11.34 -7.34 -5.22
N TYR A 130 11.32 -8.63 -4.86
CA TYR A 130 10.35 -9.25 -3.97
C TYR A 130 8.89 -9.09 -4.45
N ASN A 131 8.68 -8.83 -5.74
CA ASN A 131 7.35 -8.64 -6.31
C ASN A 131 6.95 -9.88 -7.10
N TYR A 132 6.20 -10.75 -6.43
CA TYR A 132 5.78 -12.04 -6.98
C TYR A 132 4.33 -12.02 -7.50
N TRP A 133 3.64 -10.89 -7.38
CA TRP A 133 2.22 -10.72 -7.70
C TRP A 133 1.95 -9.83 -8.91
N GLY A 134 2.99 -9.43 -9.65
CA GLY A 134 2.85 -8.55 -10.82
C GLY A 134 2.38 -7.14 -10.45
N PHE A 135 2.58 -6.71 -9.21
CA PHE A 135 2.04 -5.47 -8.69
C PHE A 135 2.71 -4.24 -9.32
N ARG A 136 1.89 -3.24 -9.66
CA ARG A 136 2.34 -2.00 -10.28
C ARG A 136 1.73 -0.80 -9.58
N LEU A 137 2.53 -0.19 -8.73
CA LEU A 137 2.31 1.12 -8.14
C LEU A 137 3.54 1.99 -8.41
N LYS A 138 3.34 3.22 -8.87
CA LYS A 138 4.44 4.16 -9.10
C LYS A 138 5.19 4.39 -7.80
N ALA A 139 6.45 3.97 -7.77
CA ALA A 139 7.36 4.14 -6.66
C ALA A 139 8.71 4.66 -7.18
N GLU A 140 9.58 5.12 -6.28
CA GLU A 140 10.94 5.55 -6.65
C GLU A 140 11.76 4.39 -7.22
N ARG A 141 11.55 3.19 -6.68
CA ARG A 141 12.21 1.96 -7.11
C ARG A 141 11.26 1.14 -8.00
N MET A 142 11.65 0.99 -9.26
CA MET A 142 10.91 0.23 -10.26
C MET A 142 11.81 -0.86 -10.84
N GLY A 143 11.36 -2.11 -10.75
CA GLY A 143 12.03 -3.25 -11.34
C GLY A 143 11.71 -3.40 -12.83
N SER A 144 12.31 -4.41 -13.46
CA SER A 144 12.07 -4.74 -14.87
C SER A 144 10.57 -4.89 -15.20
N GLY A 145 10.16 -4.38 -16.37
CA GLY A 145 8.77 -4.45 -16.82
C GLY A 145 7.81 -3.49 -16.10
N GLY A 146 8.34 -2.49 -15.38
CA GLY A 146 7.54 -1.47 -14.70
C GLY A 146 6.82 -1.98 -13.44
N HIS A 147 7.34 -3.04 -12.83
CA HIS A 147 6.83 -3.56 -11.57
C HIS A 147 7.42 -2.80 -10.39
N THR A 148 6.64 -2.62 -9.34
CA THR A 148 7.13 -2.04 -8.08
C THR A 148 8.25 -2.90 -7.53
N CYS A 149 9.33 -2.27 -7.05
CA CYS A 149 10.44 -2.96 -6.42
C CYS A 149 10.42 -2.71 -4.91
N PHE A 150 10.11 -3.74 -4.14
CA PHE A 150 10.07 -3.66 -2.68
C PHE A 150 11.47 -3.82 -2.09
N ASP A 151 11.67 -3.23 -0.91
CA ASP A 151 12.94 -3.25 -0.19
C ASP A 151 13.14 -4.56 0.59
N SER A 152 12.04 -5.22 0.99
CA SER A 152 12.08 -6.47 1.76
C SER A 152 10.91 -7.41 1.48
N PRO A 153 11.05 -8.72 1.79
CA PRO A 153 9.94 -9.67 1.79
C PRO A 153 8.75 -9.23 2.65
N GLU A 154 9.02 -8.64 3.81
CA GLU A 154 8.00 -8.14 4.75
C GLU A 154 7.20 -7.00 4.15
N GLN A 155 7.88 -5.99 3.59
CA GLN A 155 7.23 -4.84 2.95
C GLN A 155 6.38 -5.29 1.76
N ALA A 156 6.91 -6.22 0.95
CA ALA A 156 6.18 -6.77 -0.18
C ALA A 156 4.88 -7.46 0.28
N VAL A 157 4.96 -8.37 1.26
CA VAL A 157 3.76 -9.04 1.78
C VAL A 157 2.80 -8.04 2.40
N SER A 158 3.28 -7.09 3.22
CA SER A 158 2.41 -6.10 3.88
C SER A 158 1.61 -5.27 2.88
N VAL A 159 2.25 -4.74 1.84
CA VAL A 159 1.56 -3.91 0.82
C VAL A 159 0.56 -4.72 0.00
N ILE A 160 0.94 -5.93 -0.41
CA ILE A 160 0.07 -6.78 -1.24
C ILE A 160 -1.08 -7.34 -0.41
N ALA A 161 -0.82 -7.80 0.80
CA ALA A 161 -1.82 -8.30 1.73
C ALA A 161 -2.85 -7.21 2.03
N GLN A 162 -2.41 -5.99 2.35
CA GLN A 162 -3.33 -4.87 2.58
C GLN A 162 -4.28 -4.68 1.39
N ARG A 163 -3.78 -4.71 0.16
CA ARG A 163 -4.63 -4.55 -1.01
C ARG A 163 -5.60 -5.72 -1.21
N ILE A 164 -5.16 -6.94 -0.94
CA ILE A 164 -6.04 -8.12 -1.01
C ILE A 164 -7.07 -8.10 0.11
N ASP A 165 -6.70 -7.68 1.32
CA ASP A 165 -7.60 -7.52 2.46
C ASP A 165 -8.70 -6.51 2.17
N GLU A 166 -8.37 -5.35 1.57
CA GLU A 166 -9.37 -4.37 1.12
C GLU A 166 -10.38 -5.04 0.17
N LEU A 167 -9.90 -5.78 -0.83
CA LEU A 167 -10.74 -6.47 -1.80
C LEU A 167 -11.63 -7.53 -1.12
N VAL A 168 -11.05 -8.37 -0.27
CA VAL A 168 -11.74 -9.50 0.37
C VAL A 168 -12.69 -9.03 1.47
N ALA A 169 -12.19 -8.22 2.41
CA ALA A 169 -12.90 -7.86 3.63
C ALA A 169 -13.90 -6.72 3.41
N GLU A 170 -13.51 -5.69 2.66
CA GLU A 170 -14.34 -4.50 2.46
C GLU A 170 -15.23 -4.64 1.24
N GLU A 171 -14.66 -5.09 0.12
CA GLU A 171 -15.36 -5.13 -1.17
C GLU A 171 -16.03 -6.49 -1.47
N LYS A 172 -15.83 -7.49 -0.60
CA LYS A 172 -16.40 -8.85 -0.73
C LYS A 172 -16.01 -9.56 -2.03
N VAL A 173 -14.82 -9.25 -2.54
CA VAL A 173 -14.18 -9.92 -3.66
C VAL A 173 -13.44 -11.13 -3.10
N ASP A 174 -14.14 -12.23 -2.90
CA ASP A 174 -13.63 -13.36 -2.11
C ASP A 174 -13.59 -14.70 -2.85
N THR A 175 -13.88 -14.68 -4.16
CA THR A 175 -13.66 -15.80 -5.07
C THR A 175 -12.58 -15.49 -6.13
N PRO A 176 -11.86 -16.50 -6.68
CA PRO A 176 -10.91 -16.31 -7.79
C PRO A 176 -11.51 -15.64 -9.03
N LYS A 177 -12.80 -15.88 -9.28
CA LYS A 177 -13.55 -15.26 -10.40
C LYS A 177 -13.69 -13.75 -10.21
N GLU A 178 -13.99 -13.30 -9.00
CA GLU A 178 -14.11 -11.88 -8.67
C GLU A 178 -12.74 -11.23 -8.52
N MET A 179 -11.76 -11.97 -7.97
CA MET A 179 -10.38 -11.53 -7.77
C MET A 179 -9.64 -11.23 -9.09
N VAL A 180 -10.25 -11.50 -10.24
CA VAL A 180 -9.74 -11.08 -11.56
C VAL A 180 -9.49 -9.57 -11.67
N ILE A 181 -10.10 -8.75 -10.80
CA ILE A 181 -9.77 -7.32 -10.62
C ILE A 181 -8.27 -7.12 -10.41
N TRP A 182 -7.58 -8.04 -9.74
CA TRP A 182 -6.13 -7.98 -9.56
C TRP A 182 -5.40 -7.90 -10.91
N LYS A 183 -5.89 -8.63 -11.92
CA LYS A 183 -5.31 -8.70 -13.26
C LYS A 183 -5.63 -7.48 -14.11
N CYS A 184 -6.90 -7.05 -14.13
CA CYS A 184 -7.42 -6.12 -15.13
C CYS A 184 -8.08 -4.86 -14.56
N GLY A 185 -8.05 -4.69 -13.23
CA GLY A 185 -8.74 -3.62 -12.54
C GLY A 185 -10.26 -3.78 -12.54
N TYR A 186 -10.98 -2.79 -11.99
CA TYR A 186 -12.43 -2.85 -11.84
C TYR A 186 -13.20 -2.95 -13.16
N GLY A 187 -12.62 -2.47 -14.27
CA GLY A 187 -13.29 -2.46 -15.57
C GLY A 187 -13.61 -3.85 -16.14
N CYS A 188 -13.03 -4.92 -15.60
CA CYS A 188 -13.27 -6.28 -16.08
C CYS A 188 -14.27 -7.10 -15.26
N GLN A 189 -14.85 -6.58 -14.16
CA GLN A 189 -15.80 -7.35 -13.34
C GLN A 189 -17.09 -7.70 -14.10
N ASP A 190 -17.72 -6.70 -14.72
CA ASP A 190 -19.03 -6.84 -15.37
C ASP A 190 -18.94 -7.16 -16.88
N ALA A 191 -17.73 -7.16 -17.43
CA ALA A 191 -17.49 -7.47 -18.83
C ALA A 191 -17.41 -8.99 -19.09
N THR A 192 -17.76 -9.39 -20.31
CA THR A 192 -17.45 -10.73 -20.82
C THR A 192 -15.95 -10.97 -20.74
N LYS A 193 -15.56 -12.04 -20.03
CA LYS A 193 -14.16 -12.35 -19.79
C LYS A 193 -13.48 -12.83 -21.07
N THR A 194 -12.32 -12.25 -21.35
CA THR A 194 -11.40 -12.70 -22.41
C THR A 194 -10.84 -14.08 -22.08
N VAL A 195 -10.29 -14.76 -23.10
CA VAL A 195 -9.59 -16.05 -22.92
C VAL A 195 -8.45 -15.93 -21.90
N ALA A 196 -7.73 -14.80 -21.91
CA ALA A 196 -6.63 -14.55 -20.98
C ALA A 196 -7.09 -14.36 -19.52
N GLU A 197 -8.24 -13.73 -19.31
CA GLU A 197 -8.84 -13.56 -17.97
C GLU A 197 -9.39 -14.89 -17.46
N ASN A 198 -10.12 -15.65 -18.28
CA ASN A 198 -10.61 -16.98 -17.90
C ASN A 198 -9.46 -17.93 -17.54
N LYS A 199 -8.37 -17.89 -18.30
CA LYS A 199 -7.17 -18.66 -17.97
C LYS A 199 -6.57 -18.22 -16.64
N TRP A 200 -6.49 -16.91 -16.39
CA TRP A 200 -5.96 -16.41 -15.12
C TRP A 200 -6.82 -16.85 -13.94
N ILE A 201 -8.15 -16.72 -14.05
CA ILE A 201 -9.11 -17.17 -13.03
C ILE A 201 -8.89 -18.66 -12.74
N SER A 202 -8.89 -19.50 -13.77
CA SER A 202 -8.69 -20.95 -13.62
C SER A 202 -7.34 -21.32 -13.02
N ASP A 203 -6.27 -20.63 -13.43
CA ASP A 203 -4.93 -20.86 -12.89
C ASP A 203 -4.85 -20.46 -11.40
N VAL A 204 -5.51 -19.38 -10.98
CA VAL A 204 -5.56 -18.95 -9.56
C VAL A 204 -6.44 -19.89 -8.73
N ASP A 205 -7.63 -20.20 -9.24
CA ASP A 205 -8.61 -21.10 -8.63
C ASP A 205 -7.98 -22.46 -8.28
N LEU A 206 -7.21 -23.04 -9.21
CA LEU A 206 -6.52 -24.31 -8.98
C LEU A 206 -5.68 -24.35 -7.69
N TYR A 207 -5.04 -23.26 -7.30
CA TYR A 207 -4.24 -23.19 -6.07
C TYR A 207 -5.06 -22.68 -4.90
N TYR A 208 -5.95 -21.72 -5.13
CA TYR A 208 -6.83 -21.19 -4.09
C TYR A 208 -7.73 -22.30 -3.53
N SER A 209 -8.44 -23.08 -4.36
CA SER A 209 -9.31 -24.18 -3.89
C SER A 209 -8.55 -25.31 -3.18
N LYS A 210 -7.22 -25.39 -3.33
CA LYS A 210 -6.41 -26.32 -2.51
C LYS A 210 -6.25 -25.82 -1.09
N LEU A 211 -6.06 -24.51 -0.93
CA LEU A 211 -5.89 -23.85 0.36
C LEU A 211 -7.24 -23.57 1.04
N GLU A 212 -8.28 -23.26 0.27
CA GLU A 212 -9.64 -23.00 0.74
C GLU A 212 -10.22 -24.16 1.56
N ARG A 213 -9.81 -25.40 1.28
CA ARG A 213 -10.22 -26.59 2.04
C ARG A 213 -9.79 -26.59 3.51
N TYR A 214 -8.96 -25.63 3.92
CA TYR A 214 -8.48 -25.43 5.28
C TYR A 214 -8.97 -24.11 5.93
N LEU A 215 -9.81 -23.34 5.22
CA LEU A 215 -10.47 -22.13 5.73
C LEU A 215 -11.76 -22.49 6.47
#